data_AF-A0A1Y1L3H8-F1
#
_entry.id   AF-A0A1Y1L3H8-F1
#
_cell.length_a   1.000
_cell.length_b   1.000
_cell.length_c   1.000
_cell.angle_alpha   90.00
_cell.angle_beta   90.00
_cell.angle_gamma   90.00
#
_symmetry.space_group_name_H-M   'P 1'
#
loop_
_entity.id
_entity.type
_entity.pdbx_description
1 polymer ?
#
loop_
_entity_poly.entity_id
_entity_poly.type
_entity_poly.pdbx_seq_one_letter_code
_entity_poly.pdbx_strand_id
1 'polypeptide(L)'
;MIRKPSVDVINCLRHVDYSKPAVRFILYGKKGQGKSLSLAHIIHYGYSAGFLIVHVPWVGGWLRRCQESSISEFKPGCIDTNLDAAAWLVHFKHQNSHLLDNPDLRTTQDHVWSKRESTPKDAPLGELVDHGINRIKFASQCIVVLAEEIKQLSREGKCKTLVVVDGFNGFFYPNTRILTEKKEVVHPKNVTVTEAFLNLSRFDWKNGAAVVTVDELAIAEKDHISHFPRYLLGRDGFEHMDPFVPVAVPTYTKLEFTSCMDYYRERRWVLPLDGQDEELQFLSAMNPYRLMLLCNSV
;
A
#
# COMPACT_ATOMS: atom_id res chain seq x y z
N MET A 1 14.61 13.59 -0.47
CA MET A 1 14.77 14.05 -1.86
C MET A 1 13.40 14.10 -2.52
N ILE A 2 13.05 15.23 -3.16
CA ILE A 2 11.80 15.37 -3.92
C ILE A 2 12.05 14.89 -5.35
N ARG A 3 11.20 14.00 -5.88
CA ARG A 3 11.35 13.44 -7.23
C ARG A 3 10.13 13.70 -8.08
N LYS A 4 10.36 13.90 -9.38
CA LYS A 4 9.32 14.21 -10.37
C LYS A 4 8.10 13.28 -10.33
N PRO A 5 8.22 11.93 -10.29
CA PRO A 5 7.05 11.04 -10.29
C PRO A 5 6.08 11.30 -9.13
N SER A 6 6.61 11.56 -7.93
CA SER A 6 5.78 11.89 -6.76
C SER A 6 5.09 13.24 -6.88
N VAL A 7 5.79 14.25 -7.43
CA VAL A 7 5.25 15.60 -7.65
C VAL A 7 4.15 15.57 -8.70
N ASP A 8 4.35 14.83 -9.79
CA ASP A 8 3.34 14.70 -10.86
C ASP A 8 2.05 14.06 -10.32
N VAL A 9 2.14 13.00 -9.51
CA VAL A 9 0.97 12.38 -8.86
C VAL A 9 0.30 13.34 -7.88
N ILE A 10 1.06 14.04 -7.04
CA ILE A 10 0.51 15.04 -6.10
C ILE A 10 -0.21 16.16 -6.87
N ASN A 11 0.38 16.64 -7.96
CA ASN A 11 -0.24 17.66 -8.80
C ASN A 11 -1.53 17.15 -9.44
N CYS A 12 -1.58 15.90 -9.90
CA CYS A 12 -2.83 15.29 -10.34
C CYS A 12 -3.86 15.29 -9.19
N LEU A 13 -3.53 14.73 -8.02
CA LEU A 13 -4.43 14.66 -6.86
C LEU A 13 -5.00 16.02 -6.44
N ARG A 14 -4.23 17.11 -6.57
CA ARG A 14 -4.72 18.48 -6.30
C ARG A 14 -5.83 18.94 -7.25
N HIS A 15 -5.83 18.47 -8.49
CA HIS A 15 -6.73 18.92 -9.55
C HIS A 15 -7.76 17.86 -9.96
N VAL A 16 -7.76 16.68 -9.32
CA VAL A 16 -8.79 15.66 -9.55
C VAL A 16 -10.15 16.19 -9.13
N ASP A 17 -11.14 15.99 -9.98
CA ASP A 17 -12.55 16.19 -9.65
C ASP A 17 -13.05 14.99 -8.84
N TYR A 18 -13.15 15.16 -7.53
CA TYR A 18 -13.57 14.14 -6.57
C TYR A 18 -15.06 13.77 -6.64
N SER A 19 -15.86 14.47 -7.46
CA SER A 19 -17.24 14.05 -7.74
C SER A 19 -17.30 12.82 -8.66
N LYS A 20 -16.22 12.55 -9.41
CA LYS A 20 -16.08 11.45 -10.36
C LYS A 20 -15.56 10.15 -9.71
N PRO A 21 -15.63 9.02 -10.43
CA PRO A 21 -14.97 7.77 -10.04
C PRO A 21 -13.52 7.95 -9.58
N ALA A 22 -13.11 7.17 -8.57
CA ALA A 22 -11.80 7.25 -7.97
C ALA A 22 -10.68 7.02 -8.99
N VAL A 23 -9.74 7.96 -9.06
CA VAL A 23 -8.59 7.90 -9.99
C VAL A 23 -7.56 6.91 -9.44
N ARG A 24 -6.96 6.12 -10.34
CA ARG A 24 -6.02 5.05 -9.99
C ARG A 24 -4.67 5.27 -10.66
N PHE A 25 -3.60 5.26 -9.87
CA PHE A 25 -2.23 5.43 -10.31
C PHE A 25 -1.42 4.16 -10.02
N ILE A 26 -0.59 3.74 -10.97
CA ILE A 26 0.35 2.63 -10.80
C ILE A 26 1.77 3.13 -10.98
N LEU A 27 2.52 3.18 -9.88
CA LEU A 27 3.96 3.46 -9.90
C LEU A 27 4.71 2.18 -10.27
N TYR A 28 5.50 2.24 -11.35
CA TYR A 28 6.29 1.12 -11.84
C TYR A 28 7.71 1.54 -12.19
N GLY A 29 8.63 0.58 -12.20
CA GLY A 29 10.05 0.82 -12.39
C GLY A 29 10.85 -0.37 -11.88
N LYS A 30 12.11 -0.45 -12.31
CA LYS A 30 13.04 -1.51 -11.92
C LYS A 30 13.24 -1.53 -10.40
N LYS A 31 13.69 -2.66 -9.88
CA LYS A 31 14.13 -2.80 -8.49
C LYS A 31 15.08 -1.67 -8.07
N GLY A 32 14.80 -1.06 -6.91
CA GLY A 32 15.68 -0.06 -6.30
C GLY A 32 15.54 1.38 -6.83
N GLN A 33 14.56 1.68 -7.69
CA GLN A 33 14.37 3.03 -8.25
C GLN A 33 13.61 4.02 -7.33
N GLY A 34 13.20 3.60 -6.12
CA GLY A 34 12.57 4.50 -5.15
C GLY A 34 11.05 4.66 -5.30
N LYS A 35 10.36 3.61 -5.77
CA LYS A 35 8.89 3.58 -5.86
C LYS A 35 8.24 3.79 -4.49
N SER A 36 8.65 3.00 -3.49
CA SER A 36 8.15 3.09 -2.10
C SER A 36 8.41 4.46 -1.46
N LEU A 37 9.58 5.07 -1.69
CA LEU A 37 9.84 6.43 -1.19
C LEU A 37 9.01 7.50 -1.91
N SER A 38 8.73 7.32 -3.20
CA SER A 38 7.79 8.18 -3.93
C SER A 38 6.38 8.05 -3.36
N LEU A 39 5.99 6.83 -2.98
CA LEU A 39 4.73 6.53 -2.30
C LEU A 39 4.65 7.22 -0.92
N ALA A 40 5.73 7.15 -0.13
CA ALA A 40 5.82 7.83 1.17
C ALA A 40 5.64 9.36 1.06
N HIS A 41 6.19 9.98 0.01
CA HIS A 41 5.98 11.41 -0.25
C HIS A 41 4.49 11.72 -0.55
N ILE A 42 3.82 10.86 -1.32
CA ILE A 42 2.39 11.00 -1.63
C ILE A 42 1.53 10.80 -0.37
N ILE A 43 1.88 9.84 0.49
CA ILE A 43 1.21 9.61 1.79
C ILE A 43 1.31 10.86 2.67
N HIS A 44 2.51 11.45 2.77
CA HIS A 44 2.72 12.67 3.55
C HIS A 44 1.88 13.84 3.03
N TYR A 45 1.78 13.99 1.70
CA TYR A 45 0.86 14.96 1.10
C TYR A 45 -0.60 14.64 1.44
N GLY A 46 -1.04 13.38 1.34
CA GLY A 46 -2.38 12.94 1.71
C GLY A 46 -2.73 13.30 3.15
N TYR A 47 -1.81 13.08 4.09
CA TYR A 47 -1.97 13.48 5.50
C TYR A 47 -2.15 14.99 5.63
N SER A 48 -1.25 15.76 4.99
CA SER A 48 -1.29 17.23 5.04
C SER A 48 -2.55 17.82 4.39
N ALA A 49 -3.14 17.12 3.42
CA ALA A 49 -4.35 17.54 2.72
C ALA A 49 -5.64 16.97 3.35
N GLY A 50 -5.56 16.32 4.52
CA GLY A 50 -6.71 15.82 5.27
C GLY A 50 -7.40 14.60 4.65
N PHE A 51 -6.66 13.77 3.91
CA PHE A 51 -7.19 12.50 3.43
C PHE A 51 -7.22 11.46 4.55
N LEU A 52 -8.27 10.65 4.59
CA LEU A 52 -8.27 9.38 5.29
C LEU A 52 -7.35 8.42 4.51
N ILE A 53 -6.23 8.02 5.11
CA ILE A 53 -5.21 7.24 4.45
C ILE A 53 -5.40 5.76 4.77
N VAL A 54 -5.60 4.96 3.73
CA VAL A 54 -5.57 3.50 3.82
C VAL A 54 -4.23 3.02 3.23
N HIS A 55 -3.19 2.95 4.06
CA HIS A 55 -1.86 2.55 3.62
C HIS A 55 -1.55 1.09 3.95
N VAL A 56 -1.14 0.32 2.95
CA VAL A 56 -0.56 -1.02 3.10
C VAL A 56 0.94 -0.93 2.81
N PRO A 57 1.81 -1.00 3.86
CA PRO A 57 3.24 -0.78 3.69
C PRO A 57 3.95 -1.79 2.81
N TRP A 58 3.50 -3.05 2.82
CA TRP A 58 4.06 -4.10 1.97
C TRP A 58 3.14 -5.33 1.91
N VAL A 59 2.51 -5.59 0.76
CA VAL A 59 1.60 -6.75 0.59
C VAL A 59 2.32 -8.09 0.78
N GLY A 60 3.61 -8.15 0.43
CA GLY A 60 4.41 -9.36 0.62
C GLY A 60 4.57 -9.77 2.10
N GLY A 61 4.32 -8.86 3.05
CA GLY A 61 4.26 -9.17 4.48
C GLY A 61 3.17 -10.21 4.76
N TRP A 62 1.96 -9.96 4.29
CA TRP A 62 0.80 -10.81 4.57
C TRP A 62 0.79 -12.12 3.78
N LEU A 63 1.24 -12.10 2.52
CA LEU A 63 1.10 -13.27 1.64
C LEU A 63 2.34 -14.16 1.63
N ARG A 64 3.50 -13.67 2.06
CA ARG A 64 4.77 -14.43 1.97
C ARG A 64 5.56 -14.49 3.27
N ARG A 65 5.33 -13.57 4.21
CA ARG A 65 5.97 -13.54 5.52
C ARG A 65 4.93 -13.45 6.64
N CYS A 66 3.78 -14.08 6.39
CA CYS A 66 2.69 -14.17 7.35
C CYS A 66 3.19 -14.79 8.64
N GLN A 67 2.85 -14.18 9.77
CA GLN A 67 3.24 -14.71 11.08
C GLN A 67 2.37 -15.90 11.48
N GLU A 68 1.06 -15.78 11.25
CA GLU A 68 0.07 -16.76 11.65
C GLU A 68 -1.10 -16.75 10.66
N SER A 69 -1.60 -17.94 10.33
CA SER A 69 -2.76 -18.12 9.49
C SER A 69 -3.77 -19.09 10.12
N SER A 70 -5.04 -18.74 10.10
CA SER A 70 -6.13 -19.57 10.62
C SER A 70 -7.26 -19.68 9.59
N ILE A 71 -8.08 -20.73 9.68
CA ILE A 71 -9.29 -20.84 8.83
C ILE A 71 -10.26 -19.73 9.24
N SER A 72 -10.85 -19.06 8.24
CA SER A 72 -11.84 -18.02 8.50
C SER A 72 -13.16 -18.62 8.97
N GLU A 73 -13.68 -18.13 10.10
CA GLU A 73 -15.01 -18.50 10.60
C GLU A 73 -16.15 -17.78 9.85
N PHE A 74 -15.85 -16.65 9.21
CA PHE A 74 -16.82 -15.81 8.51
C PHE A 74 -16.93 -16.17 7.03
N LYS A 75 -15.82 -16.59 6.43
CA LYS A 75 -15.75 -16.95 5.01
C LYS A 75 -15.24 -18.37 4.84
N PRO A 76 -16.15 -19.35 4.72
CA PRO A 76 -15.77 -20.74 4.50
C PRO A 76 -14.82 -20.89 3.31
N GLY A 77 -13.68 -21.56 3.54
CA GLY A 77 -12.64 -21.77 2.52
C GLY A 77 -11.60 -20.65 2.40
N CYS A 78 -11.76 -19.54 3.13
CA CYS A 78 -10.75 -18.50 3.24
C CYS A 78 -9.85 -18.68 4.46
N ILE A 79 -8.68 -18.05 4.40
CA ILE A 79 -7.69 -18.00 5.47
C ILE A 79 -7.58 -16.57 5.99
N ASP A 80 -7.64 -16.45 7.30
CA ASP A 80 -7.45 -15.22 8.04
C ASP A 80 -5.98 -15.08 8.46
N THR A 81 -5.48 -13.84 8.42
CA THR A 81 -4.11 -13.46 8.84
C THR A 81 -4.22 -12.49 10.01
N ASN A 82 -4.84 -12.97 11.09
CA ASN A 82 -5.39 -12.14 12.16
C ASN A 82 -4.35 -11.31 12.91
N LEU A 83 -3.15 -11.85 13.16
CA LEU A 83 -2.08 -11.12 13.83
C LEU A 83 -1.59 -9.93 12.98
N ASP A 84 -1.33 -10.19 11.70
CA ASP A 84 -0.92 -9.18 10.73
C ASP A 84 -2.02 -8.14 10.47
N ALA A 85 -3.29 -8.58 10.46
CA ALA A 85 -4.46 -7.72 10.35
C ALA A 85 -4.60 -6.78 11.56
N ALA A 86 -4.45 -7.30 12.78
CA ALA A 86 -4.50 -6.49 14.00
C ALA A 86 -3.36 -5.46 14.02
N ALA A 87 -2.15 -5.86 13.64
CA ALA A 87 -1.02 -4.94 13.50
C ALA A 87 -1.30 -3.83 12.47
N TRP A 88 -1.95 -4.16 11.35
CA TRP A 88 -2.38 -3.17 10.37
C TRP A 88 -3.48 -2.23 10.89
N LEU A 89 -4.44 -2.73 11.67
CA LEU A 89 -5.46 -1.90 12.31
C LEU A 89 -4.84 -0.89 13.29
N VAL A 90 -3.83 -1.31 14.06
CA VAL A 90 -3.05 -0.39 14.90
C VAL A 90 -2.36 0.67 14.05
N HIS A 91 -1.72 0.28 12.94
CA HIS A 91 -1.11 1.23 11.99
C HIS A 91 -2.14 2.21 11.42
N PHE A 92 -3.30 1.74 10.98
CA PHE A 92 -4.40 2.55 10.47
C PHE A 92 -4.91 3.56 11.50
N LYS A 93 -5.11 3.12 12.76
CA LYS A 93 -5.55 3.98 13.86
C LYS A 93 -4.56 5.12 14.12
N HIS A 94 -3.27 4.80 14.21
CA HIS A 94 -2.24 5.83 14.45
C HIS A 94 -2.17 6.82 13.28
N GLN A 95 -2.17 6.32 12.04
CA GLN A 95 -2.09 7.13 10.84
C GLN A 95 -3.25 8.14 10.70
N ASN A 96 -4.45 7.73 11.11
CA ASN A 96 -5.67 8.50 10.92
C ASN A 96 -6.25 9.07 12.23
N SER A 97 -5.49 9.05 13.33
CA SER A 97 -5.92 9.54 14.65
C SER A 97 -6.63 10.90 14.59
N HIS A 98 -6.03 11.88 13.89
CA HIS A 98 -6.60 13.20 13.66
C HIS A 98 -7.98 13.25 12.98
N LEU A 99 -8.36 12.21 12.21
CA LEU A 99 -9.66 12.12 11.54
C LEU A 99 -10.64 11.20 12.26
N LEU A 100 -10.16 10.18 12.97
CA LEU A 100 -11.03 9.20 13.65
C LEU A 100 -11.84 9.81 14.80
N ASP A 101 -11.40 10.95 15.34
CA ASP A 101 -12.15 11.73 16.33
C ASP A 101 -13.31 12.56 15.70
N ASN A 102 -13.41 12.60 14.37
CA ASN A 102 -14.46 13.34 13.68
C ASN A 102 -15.84 12.68 13.92
N PRO A 103 -16.84 13.42 14.46
CA PRO A 103 -18.17 12.88 14.74
C PRO A 103 -18.93 12.38 13.50
N ASP A 104 -18.54 12.79 12.30
CA ASP A 104 -19.18 12.38 11.05
C ASP A 104 -18.72 10.99 10.56
N LEU A 105 -17.58 10.49 11.05
CA LEU A 105 -17.07 9.17 10.69
C LEU A 105 -17.70 8.09 11.54
N ARG A 106 -18.86 7.61 11.09
CA ARG A 106 -19.66 6.60 11.79
C ARG A 106 -19.97 5.41 10.90
N THR A 107 -20.18 4.25 11.50
CA THR A 107 -20.64 3.05 10.80
C THR A 107 -22.02 3.30 10.19
N THR A 108 -22.20 2.84 8.96
CA THR A 108 -23.45 2.99 8.21
C THR A 108 -24.44 1.86 8.51
N GLN A 109 -23.95 0.72 9.02
CA GLN A 109 -24.71 -0.51 9.22
C GLN A 109 -24.38 -1.19 10.56
N ASP A 110 -25.25 -2.10 10.99
CA ASP A 110 -25.01 -2.97 12.14
C ASP A 110 -24.09 -4.14 11.74
N HIS A 111 -22.98 -4.30 12.43
CA HIS A 111 -21.99 -5.36 12.18
C HIS A 111 -22.00 -6.38 13.30
N VAL A 112 -22.45 -7.60 13.00
CA VAL A 112 -22.52 -8.70 13.98
C VAL A 112 -21.27 -9.56 13.89
N TRP A 113 -20.49 -9.62 14.96
CA TRP A 113 -19.25 -10.43 15.05
C TRP A 113 -19.51 -11.80 15.67
N SER A 114 -20.37 -11.85 16.68
CA SER A 114 -20.78 -13.08 17.33
C SER A 114 -22.18 -12.93 17.92
N LYS A 115 -22.73 -14.00 18.52
CA LYS A 115 -24.01 -13.94 19.23
C LYS A 115 -24.04 -12.92 20.39
N ARG A 116 -22.87 -12.49 20.88
CA ARG A 116 -22.73 -11.57 22.03
C ARG A 116 -22.07 -10.25 21.68
N GLU A 117 -21.41 -10.15 20.53
CA GLU A 117 -20.63 -8.97 20.13
C GLU A 117 -21.12 -8.45 18.79
N SER A 118 -21.51 -7.18 18.77
CA SER A 118 -21.89 -6.44 17.56
C SER A 118 -21.48 -4.99 17.70
N THR A 119 -21.09 -4.38 16.59
CA THR A 119 -20.90 -2.93 16.49
C THR A 119 -22.17 -2.34 15.88
N PRO A 120 -22.93 -1.51 16.61
CA PRO A 120 -24.18 -0.96 16.10
C PRO A 120 -23.91 0.06 14.99
N LYS A 121 -24.96 0.35 14.22
CA LYS A 121 -25.02 1.47 13.30
C LYS A 121 -24.80 2.79 14.06
N ASP A 122 -24.21 3.75 13.36
CA ASP A 122 -23.88 5.08 13.86
C ASP A 122 -22.82 5.10 14.98
N ALA A 123 -22.11 3.99 15.20
CA ALA A 123 -20.95 3.92 16.08
C ALA A 123 -19.74 4.61 15.44
N PRO A 124 -18.87 5.30 16.20
CA PRO A 124 -17.64 5.88 15.67
C PRO A 124 -16.77 4.85 14.93
N LEU A 125 -16.20 5.24 13.79
CA LEU A 125 -15.33 4.35 13.01
C LEU A 125 -14.11 3.87 13.82
N GLY A 126 -13.65 4.68 14.78
CA GLY A 126 -12.60 4.30 15.73
C GLY A 126 -12.96 3.09 16.60
N GLU A 127 -14.23 2.95 17.01
CA GLU A 127 -14.68 1.80 17.81
C GLU A 127 -14.65 0.50 17.01
N LEU A 128 -14.99 0.56 15.72
CA LEU A 128 -14.84 -0.58 14.80
C LEU A 128 -13.38 -1.04 14.75
N VAL A 129 -12.45 -0.10 14.59
CA VAL A 129 -11.01 -0.38 14.54
C VAL A 129 -10.51 -0.95 15.87
N ASP A 130 -10.94 -0.37 17.00
CA ASP A 130 -10.57 -0.84 18.33
C ASP A 130 -11.11 -2.23 18.65
N HIS A 131 -12.29 -2.59 18.13
CA HIS A 131 -12.82 -3.95 18.25
C HIS A 131 -11.87 -4.96 17.59
N GLY A 132 -11.44 -4.71 16.34
CA GLY A 132 -10.52 -5.60 15.63
C GLY A 132 -9.12 -5.69 16.28
N ILE A 133 -8.65 -4.61 16.92
CA ILE A 133 -7.38 -4.62 17.67
C ILE A 133 -7.51 -5.46 18.95
N ASN A 134 -8.57 -5.25 19.74
CA ASN A 134 -8.76 -5.91 21.03
C ASN A 134 -9.25 -7.36 20.90
N ARG A 135 -9.88 -7.70 19.77
CA ARG A 135 -10.38 -9.03 19.43
C ARG A 135 -9.70 -9.52 18.17
N ILE A 136 -8.42 -9.89 18.29
CA ILE A 136 -7.55 -10.34 17.19
C ILE A 136 -8.23 -11.40 16.31
N LYS A 137 -9.03 -12.31 16.91
CA LYS A 137 -9.82 -13.33 16.19
C LYS A 137 -10.66 -12.77 15.04
N PHE A 138 -11.17 -11.54 15.16
CA PHE A 138 -12.02 -10.88 14.19
C PHE A 138 -11.27 -9.87 13.31
N ALA A 139 -9.96 -9.70 13.49
CA ALA A 139 -9.20 -8.62 12.86
C ALA A 139 -9.26 -8.67 11.32
N SER A 140 -9.11 -9.85 10.70
CA SER A 140 -9.15 -9.97 9.24
C SER A 140 -10.52 -9.56 8.67
N GLN A 141 -11.61 -9.99 9.32
CA GLN A 141 -12.97 -9.62 8.93
C GLN A 141 -13.25 -8.14 9.21
N CYS A 142 -12.72 -7.60 10.31
CA CYS A 142 -12.84 -6.18 10.65
C CYS A 142 -12.24 -5.28 9.56
N ILE A 143 -11.12 -5.67 8.94
CA ILE A 143 -10.54 -4.95 7.79
C ILE A 143 -11.48 -4.95 6.59
N VAL A 144 -12.16 -6.07 6.31
CA VAL A 144 -13.13 -6.16 5.19
C VAL A 144 -14.30 -5.22 5.43
N VAL A 145 -14.88 -5.23 6.63
CA VAL A 145 -15.97 -4.34 7.03
C VAL A 145 -15.53 -2.88 6.99
N LEU A 146 -14.34 -2.58 7.52
CA LEU A 146 -13.76 -1.24 7.51
C LEU A 146 -13.58 -0.71 6.08
N ALA A 147 -13.13 -1.55 5.15
CA ALA A 147 -13.00 -1.19 3.74
C ALA A 147 -14.35 -0.82 3.10
N GLU A 148 -15.42 -1.55 3.43
CA GLU A 148 -16.76 -1.24 2.95
C GLU A 148 -17.31 0.06 3.54
N GLU A 149 -17.13 0.27 4.84
CA GLU A 149 -17.54 1.49 5.53
C GLU A 149 -16.81 2.74 5.00
N ILE A 150 -15.49 2.66 4.84
CA ILE A 150 -14.68 3.77 4.26
C ILE A 150 -15.20 4.14 2.87
N LYS A 151 -15.54 3.14 2.06
CA LYS A 151 -16.05 3.34 0.71
C LYS A 151 -17.44 4.00 0.72
N GLN A 152 -18.32 3.61 1.65
CA GLN A 152 -19.63 4.23 1.83
C GLN A 152 -19.50 5.68 2.32
N LEU A 153 -18.69 5.93 3.36
CA LEU A 153 -18.43 7.26 3.90
C LEU A 153 -17.82 8.21 2.87
N SER A 154 -16.94 7.69 2.01
CA SER A 154 -16.36 8.46 0.91
C SER A 154 -17.41 8.81 -0.15
N ARG A 155 -18.31 7.86 -0.50
CA ARG A 155 -19.42 8.11 -1.43
C ARG A 155 -20.38 9.18 -0.92
N GLU A 156 -20.62 9.22 0.39
CA GLU A 156 -21.44 10.24 1.06
C GLU A 156 -20.75 11.60 1.18
N GLY A 157 -19.43 11.66 0.92
CA GLY A 157 -18.66 12.90 1.02
C GLY A 157 -18.17 13.23 2.43
N LYS A 158 -18.35 12.32 3.40
CA LYS A 158 -17.93 12.54 4.80
C LYS A 158 -16.42 12.50 4.99
N CYS A 159 -15.71 11.77 4.13
CA CYS A 159 -14.24 11.80 4.07
C CYS A 159 -13.71 11.69 2.65
N LYS A 160 -12.53 12.28 2.42
CA LYS A 160 -11.73 12.05 1.23
C LYS A 160 -10.74 10.93 1.51
N THR A 161 -10.75 9.87 0.70
CA THR A 161 -9.91 8.69 0.99
C THR A 161 -8.78 8.53 -0.01
N LEU A 162 -7.57 8.29 0.51
CA LEU A 162 -6.38 7.96 -0.28
C LEU A 162 -5.96 6.52 0.04
N VAL A 163 -6.18 5.62 -0.92
CA VAL A 163 -5.76 4.22 -0.83
C VAL A 163 -4.35 4.11 -1.36
N VAL A 164 -3.43 3.58 -0.56
CA VAL A 164 -2.01 3.51 -0.89
C VAL A 164 -1.48 2.12 -0.63
N VAL A 165 -1.00 1.41 -1.66
CA VAL A 165 -0.54 0.02 -1.51
C VAL A 165 0.81 -0.21 -2.16
N ASP A 166 1.79 -0.65 -1.36
CA ASP A 166 3.10 -1.04 -1.87
C ASP A 166 3.18 -2.55 -2.20
N GLY A 167 3.70 -2.90 -3.37
CA GLY A 167 3.79 -4.27 -3.85
C GLY A 167 2.44 -4.88 -4.22
N PHE A 168 1.54 -4.08 -4.81
CA PHE A 168 0.15 -4.44 -5.11
C PHE A 168 0.00 -5.71 -5.97
N ASN A 169 0.98 -5.99 -6.82
CA ASN A 169 1.03 -7.22 -7.60
C ASN A 169 1.12 -8.50 -6.74
N GLY A 170 1.47 -8.39 -5.46
CA GLY A 170 1.40 -9.51 -4.51
C GLY A 170 -0.01 -10.11 -4.41
N PHE A 171 -1.07 -9.32 -4.57
CA PHE A 171 -2.46 -9.82 -4.53
C PHE A 171 -2.84 -10.71 -5.72
N PHE A 172 -2.06 -10.68 -6.80
CA PHE A 172 -2.34 -11.45 -8.03
C PHE A 172 -1.33 -12.55 -8.29
N TYR A 173 -0.26 -12.61 -7.49
CA TYR A 173 0.77 -13.63 -7.65
C TYR A 173 0.32 -14.96 -7.03
N PRO A 174 0.19 -16.05 -7.80
CA PRO A 174 -0.49 -17.27 -7.34
C PRO A 174 0.25 -18.01 -6.22
N ASN A 175 1.57 -17.87 -6.14
CA ASN A 175 2.38 -18.60 -5.17
C ASN A 175 2.59 -17.78 -3.90
N THR A 176 1.65 -17.87 -2.96
CA THR A 176 1.86 -17.38 -1.58
C THR A 176 2.81 -18.32 -0.83
N ARG A 177 3.17 -17.96 0.40
CA ARG A 177 3.82 -18.89 1.34
C ARG A 177 2.92 -19.31 2.50
N ILE A 178 1.61 -19.05 2.36
CA ILE A 178 0.61 -19.49 3.32
C ILE A 178 0.22 -20.92 2.93
N LEU A 179 0.23 -21.81 3.91
CA LEU A 179 -0.09 -23.22 3.73
C LEU A 179 -1.35 -23.57 4.51
N THR A 180 -2.19 -24.43 3.93
CA THR A 180 -3.29 -25.08 4.65
C THR A 180 -2.73 -26.14 5.62
N GLU A 181 -3.59 -26.69 6.50
CA GLU A 181 -3.23 -27.84 7.34
C GLU A 181 -2.73 -29.04 6.52
N LYS A 182 -3.20 -29.17 5.27
CA LYS A 182 -2.77 -30.21 4.32
C LYS A 182 -1.48 -29.87 3.56
N LYS A 183 -0.81 -28.76 3.91
CA LYS A 183 0.39 -28.22 3.24
C LYS A 183 0.16 -27.77 1.80
N GLU A 184 -1.06 -27.43 1.44
CA GLU A 184 -1.39 -26.87 0.12
C GLU A 184 -1.19 -25.35 0.13
N VAL A 185 -0.67 -24.80 -0.97
CA VAL A 185 -0.46 -23.34 -1.09
C VAL A 185 -1.80 -22.64 -1.24
N VAL A 186 -2.04 -21.63 -0.41
CA VAL A 186 -3.27 -20.85 -0.43
C VAL A 186 -3.16 -19.76 -1.50
N HIS A 187 -4.11 -19.70 -2.42
CA HIS A 187 -4.14 -18.64 -3.43
C HIS A 187 -4.45 -17.27 -2.77
N PRO A 188 -3.89 -16.12 -3.22
CA PRO A 188 -4.16 -14.82 -2.59
C PRO A 188 -5.64 -14.44 -2.49
N LYS A 189 -6.45 -14.86 -3.47
CA LYS A 189 -7.92 -14.67 -3.48
C LYS A 189 -8.63 -15.35 -2.30
N ASN A 190 -8.02 -16.37 -1.71
CA ASN A 190 -8.55 -17.10 -0.56
C ASN A 190 -8.00 -16.55 0.77
N VAL A 191 -7.32 -15.41 0.76
CA VAL A 191 -6.87 -14.71 1.96
C VAL A 191 -7.82 -13.54 2.22
N THR A 192 -8.48 -13.52 3.36
CA THR A 192 -9.61 -12.61 3.65
C THR A 192 -9.26 -11.14 3.45
N VAL A 193 -8.09 -10.70 3.93
CA VAL A 193 -7.65 -9.30 3.82
C VAL A 193 -7.42 -8.85 2.37
N THR A 194 -7.10 -9.77 1.46
CA THR A 194 -6.93 -9.45 0.03
C THR A 194 -8.19 -8.83 -0.54
N GLU A 195 -9.36 -9.34 -0.16
CA GLU A 195 -10.64 -8.85 -0.65
C GLU A 195 -10.87 -7.37 -0.29
N ALA A 196 -10.51 -6.97 0.93
CA ALA A 196 -10.69 -5.61 1.41
C ALA A 196 -9.93 -4.59 0.54
N PHE A 197 -8.64 -4.85 0.28
CA PHE A 197 -7.79 -3.93 -0.48
C PHE A 197 -8.06 -4.00 -1.99
N LEU A 198 -8.49 -5.15 -2.51
CA LEU A 198 -9.02 -5.24 -3.87
C LEU A 198 -10.33 -4.45 -4.01
N ASN A 199 -11.21 -4.47 -3.01
CA ASN A 199 -12.45 -3.70 -3.02
C ASN A 199 -12.20 -2.18 -3.01
N LEU A 200 -11.24 -1.73 -2.20
CA LEU A 200 -10.86 -0.31 -2.10
C LEU A 200 -10.12 0.23 -3.33
N SER A 201 -9.40 -0.63 -4.06
CA SER A 201 -8.66 -0.24 -5.27
C SER A 201 -9.50 -0.19 -6.54
N ARG A 202 -10.78 -0.59 -6.49
CA ARG A 202 -11.74 -0.41 -7.59
C ARG A 202 -12.10 1.07 -7.76
N PHE A 203 -12.60 1.43 -8.94
CA PHE A 203 -13.02 2.79 -9.29
C PHE A 203 -14.54 3.02 -9.17
N ASP A 204 -15.28 2.06 -8.62
CA ASP A 204 -16.75 2.07 -8.48
C ASP A 204 -17.26 3.01 -7.36
N TRP A 205 -16.43 3.93 -6.88
CA TRP A 205 -16.75 4.88 -5.81
C TRP A 205 -16.09 6.24 -6.09
N LYS A 206 -16.55 7.28 -5.41
CA LYS A 206 -16.10 8.67 -5.60
C LYS A 206 -15.47 9.21 -4.32
N ASN A 207 -14.94 10.44 -4.39
CA ASN A 207 -14.27 11.11 -3.28
C ASN A 207 -13.02 10.38 -2.76
N GLY A 208 -12.32 9.69 -3.66
CA GLY A 208 -11.06 9.05 -3.32
C GLY A 208 -10.14 8.83 -4.51
N ALA A 209 -8.94 8.36 -4.20
CA ALA A 209 -7.94 7.97 -5.18
C ALA A 209 -7.15 6.76 -4.69
N ALA A 210 -6.68 5.94 -5.61
CA ALA A 210 -5.79 4.82 -5.32
C ALA A 210 -4.41 5.05 -5.95
N VAL A 211 -3.36 4.92 -5.17
CA VAL A 211 -1.98 5.00 -5.62
C VAL A 211 -1.28 3.72 -5.20
N VAL A 212 -0.93 2.89 -6.18
CA VAL A 212 -0.32 1.58 -5.91
C VAL A 212 1.04 1.48 -6.58
N THR A 213 1.91 0.62 -6.06
CA THR A 213 3.17 0.26 -6.72
C THR A 213 3.11 -1.19 -7.20
N VAL A 214 3.83 -1.47 -8.28
CA VAL A 214 4.16 -2.84 -8.69
C VAL A 214 5.66 -3.05 -8.54
N ASP A 215 6.06 -4.16 -7.92
CA ASP A 215 7.47 -4.46 -7.67
C ASP A 215 7.80 -5.93 -7.93
N GLU A 216 8.94 -6.18 -8.56
CA GLU A 216 9.51 -7.51 -8.76
C GLU A 216 9.73 -8.21 -7.41
N LEU A 217 10.11 -7.45 -6.36
CA LEU A 217 10.32 -8.00 -5.01
C LEU A 217 9.06 -8.61 -4.37
N ALA A 218 7.86 -8.29 -4.87
CA ALA A 218 6.63 -8.90 -4.37
C ALA A 218 6.47 -10.36 -4.85
N ILE A 219 7.10 -10.76 -5.95
CA ILE A 219 7.01 -12.10 -6.56
C ILE A 219 8.28 -12.93 -6.35
N ALA A 220 8.25 -14.24 -6.64
CA ALA A 220 9.42 -15.09 -6.45
C ALA A 220 10.55 -14.69 -7.40
N GLU A 221 11.80 -14.80 -6.93
CA GLU A 221 12.99 -14.35 -7.66
C GLU A 221 13.13 -14.99 -9.05
N LYS A 222 12.79 -16.28 -9.16
CA LYS A 222 12.75 -17.01 -10.44
C LYS A 222 11.82 -16.39 -11.50
N ASP A 223 10.84 -15.59 -11.07
CA ASP A 223 9.82 -14.97 -11.93
C ASP A 223 10.10 -13.48 -12.20
N HIS A 224 11.28 -12.96 -11.79
CA HIS A 224 11.74 -11.57 -12.02
C HIS A 224 12.16 -11.35 -13.49
N ILE A 225 11.20 -11.45 -14.42
CA ILE A 225 11.46 -11.31 -15.86
C ILE A 225 11.28 -9.85 -16.31
N SER A 226 10.30 -9.13 -15.75
CA SER A 226 9.98 -7.77 -16.19
C SER A 226 9.33 -6.95 -15.08
N HIS A 227 9.63 -5.65 -15.07
CA HIS A 227 9.11 -4.67 -14.11
C HIS A 227 7.85 -3.94 -14.62
N PHE A 228 7.37 -4.25 -15.82
CA PHE A 228 6.20 -3.59 -16.39
C PHE A 228 4.89 -4.07 -15.73
N PRO A 229 3.90 -3.17 -15.54
CA PRO A 229 2.64 -3.50 -14.86
C PRO A 229 1.91 -4.71 -15.45
N ARG A 230 1.83 -4.82 -16.78
CA ARG A 230 1.16 -5.94 -17.46
C ARG A 230 1.78 -7.30 -17.13
N TYR A 231 3.09 -7.34 -16.93
CA TYR A 231 3.78 -8.58 -16.57
C TYR A 231 3.58 -8.88 -15.08
N LEU A 232 3.83 -7.91 -14.20
CA LEU A 232 3.78 -8.10 -12.75
C LEU A 232 2.37 -8.39 -12.23
N LEU A 233 1.34 -7.74 -12.78
CA LEU A 233 -0.05 -7.93 -12.38
C LEU A 233 -0.71 -9.16 -13.02
N GLY A 234 -0.10 -9.70 -14.07
CA GLY A 234 -0.74 -10.70 -14.92
C GLY A 234 -2.02 -10.17 -15.57
N ARG A 235 -2.86 -11.08 -16.06
CA ARG A 235 -4.14 -10.74 -16.70
C ARG A 235 -5.13 -10.16 -15.68
N ASP A 236 -5.41 -10.91 -14.62
CA ASP A 236 -6.42 -10.56 -13.61
C ASP A 236 -6.14 -9.21 -12.95
N GLY A 237 -4.88 -8.94 -12.57
CA GLY A 237 -4.53 -7.69 -11.91
C GLY A 237 -4.51 -6.49 -12.85
N PHE A 238 -4.17 -6.70 -14.12
CA PHE A 238 -4.23 -5.65 -15.12
C PHE A 238 -5.68 -5.29 -15.43
N GLU A 239 -6.55 -6.27 -15.66
CA GLU A 239 -8.00 -6.08 -15.86
C GLU A 239 -8.66 -5.42 -14.64
N HIS A 240 -8.25 -5.80 -13.41
CA HIS A 240 -8.76 -5.17 -12.18
C HIS A 240 -8.44 -3.67 -12.11
N MET A 241 -7.24 -3.27 -12.55
CA MET A 241 -6.79 -1.88 -12.49
C MET A 241 -7.16 -1.04 -13.72
N ASP A 242 -7.61 -1.64 -14.82
CA ASP A 242 -7.95 -0.92 -16.04
C ASP A 242 -9.27 -0.14 -15.90
N PRO A 243 -9.36 1.16 -16.27
CA PRO A 243 -8.28 2.09 -16.64
C PRO A 243 -7.50 2.65 -15.43
N PHE A 244 -6.19 2.83 -15.61
CA PHE A 244 -5.29 3.48 -14.65
C PHE A 244 -4.27 4.40 -15.32
N VAL A 245 -3.65 5.27 -14.54
CA VAL A 245 -2.54 6.14 -14.96
C VAL A 245 -1.20 5.48 -14.62
N PRO A 246 -0.41 5.02 -15.61
CA PRO A 246 0.92 4.47 -15.38
C PRO A 246 1.91 5.60 -15.05
N VAL A 247 2.66 5.46 -13.97
CA VAL A 247 3.66 6.43 -13.51
C VAL A 247 5.02 5.75 -13.44
N ALA A 248 5.88 6.05 -14.41
CA ALA A 248 7.24 5.53 -14.45
C ALA A 248 8.11 6.20 -13.38
N VAL A 249 8.84 5.41 -12.60
CA VAL A 249 9.81 5.89 -11.60
C VAL A 249 11.22 5.58 -12.11
N PRO A 250 11.92 6.52 -12.75
CA PRO A 250 13.23 6.26 -13.34
C PRO A 250 14.36 6.22 -12.30
N THR A 251 15.57 5.85 -12.76
CA THR A 251 16.83 6.12 -12.05
C THR A 251 17.02 7.62 -11.81
N TYR A 252 18.04 7.99 -11.03
CA TYR A 252 18.36 9.39 -10.83
C TYR A 252 18.73 10.09 -12.13
N THR A 253 18.28 11.34 -12.25
CA THR A 253 18.90 12.30 -13.16
C THR A 253 20.27 12.73 -12.63
N LYS A 254 21.11 13.34 -13.46
CA LYS A 254 22.41 13.88 -13.01
C LYS A 254 22.25 14.84 -11.82
N LEU A 255 21.26 15.73 -11.88
CA LEU A 255 20.98 16.68 -10.81
C LEU A 255 20.50 15.99 -9.51
N GLU A 256 19.60 15.00 -9.61
CA GLU A 256 19.16 14.22 -8.45
C GLU A 256 20.32 13.47 -7.80
N PHE A 257 21.24 12.92 -8.60
CA PHE A 257 22.43 12.23 -8.11
C PHE A 257 23.36 13.18 -7.36
N THR A 258 23.73 14.32 -7.97
CA THR A 258 24.61 15.31 -7.34
C THR A 258 23.99 15.79 -6.02
N SER A 259 22.70 16.12 -6.02
CA SER A 259 21.98 16.52 -4.79
C SER A 259 21.99 15.42 -3.72
N CYS A 260 21.92 14.13 -4.11
CA CYS A 260 22.05 13.01 -3.17
C CYS A 260 23.44 12.93 -2.54
N MET A 261 24.49 13.06 -3.38
CA MET A 261 25.87 12.99 -2.93
C MET A 261 26.23 14.16 -2.02
N ASP A 262 25.75 15.36 -2.34
CA ASP A 262 25.93 16.54 -1.49
C ASP A 262 25.28 16.33 -0.12
N TYR A 263 24.07 15.76 -0.08
CA TYR A 263 23.42 15.38 1.18
C TYR A 263 24.25 14.35 1.97
N TYR A 264 24.80 13.32 1.31
CA TYR A 264 25.66 12.34 1.99
C TYR A 264 26.94 12.98 2.55
N ARG A 265 27.59 13.88 1.82
CA ARG A 265 28.78 14.61 2.28
C ARG A 265 28.48 15.54 3.44
N GLU A 266 27.37 16.28 3.37
CA GLU A 266 26.93 17.16 4.45
C GLU A 266 26.71 16.38 5.76
N ARG A 267 26.18 15.16 5.65
CA ARG A 267 26.01 14.24 6.78
C ARG A 267 27.28 13.48 7.18
N ARG A 268 28.41 13.76 6.53
CA ARG A 268 29.70 13.04 6.70
C ARG A 268 29.55 11.53 6.52
N TRP A 269 28.60 11.12 5.68
CA TRP A 269 28.36 9.72 5.34
C TRP A 269 29.36 9.23 4.29
N VAL A 270 29.75 10.11 3.36
CA VAL A 270 30.77 9.83 2.34
C VAL A 270 31.84 10.91 2.44
N LEU A 271 33.11 10.50 2.49
CA LEU A 271 34.25 11.41 2.42
C LEU A 271 34.51 11.80 0.96
N PRO A 272 34.75 13.09 0.67
CA PRO A 272 35.04 13.53 -0.70
C PRO A 272 36.40 12.98 -1.15
N LEU A 273 36.40 12.32 -2.30
CA LEU A 273 37.59 11.83 -3.00
C LEU A 273 37.49 12.21 -4.48
N ASP A 274 38.64 12.53 -5.09
CA ASP A 274 38.70 12.90 -6.49
C ASP A 274 38.26 11.73 -7.39
N GLY A 275 37.42 11.99 -8.40
CA GLY A 275 36.90 10.98 -9.33
C GLY A 275 35.80 10.06 -8.77
N GLN A 276 35.53 10.09 -7.46
CA GLN A 276 34.58 9.19 -6.80
C GLN A 276 33.14 9.29 -7.36
N ASP A 277 32.68 10.49 -7.73
CA ASP A 277 31.32 10.67 -8.25
C ASP A 277 31.13 10.02 -9.62
N GLU A 278 32.15 10.04 -10.46
CA GLU A 278 32.13 9.42 -11.79
C GLU A 278 32.08 7.90 -11.65
N GLU A 279 32.89 7.35 -10.75
CA GLU A 279 32.89 5.92 -10.42
C GLU A 279 31.55 5.47 -9.82
N LEU A 280 31.03 6.20 -8.83
CA LEU A 280 29.74 5.88 -8.19
C LEU A 280 28.57 6.02 -9.16
N GLN A 281 28.58 7.02 -10.04
CA GLN A 281 27.60 7.16 -11.11
C GLN A 281 27.63 5.95 -12.05
N PHE A 282 28.82 5.51 -12.48
CA PHE A 282 29.00 4.36 -13.36
C PHE A 282 28.57 3.05 -12.68
N LEU A 283 29.10 2.77 -11.48
CA LEU A 283 28.86 1.52 -10.75
C LEU A 283 27.40 1.40 -10.30
N SER A 284 26.78 2.49 -9.84
CA SER A 284 25.36 2.47 -9.44
C SER A 284 24.43 2.42 -10.65
N ALA A 285 24.91 2.78 -11.85
CA ALA A 285 24.09 3.08 -13.02
C ALA A 285 22.93 4.03 -12.69
N MET A 286 23.19 5.02 -11.81
CA MET A 286 22.20 5.97 -11.30
C MET A 286 21.02 5.35 -10.53
N ASN A 287 21.12 4.08 -10.12
CA ASN A 287 20.09 3.42 -9.33
C ASN A 287 20.17 3.87 -7.86
N PRO A 288 19.11 4.48 -7.29
CA PRO A 288 19.11 5.00 -5.92
C PRO A 288 19.54 3.97 -4.86
N TYR A 289 18.96 2.77 -4.91
CA TYR A 289 19.28 1.72 -3.95
C TYR A 289 20.72 1.23 -4.10
N ARG A 290 21.20 1.05 -5.33
CA ARG A 290 22.58 0.62 -5.57
C ARG A 290 23.59 1.67 -5.13
N LEU A 291 23.30 2.96 -5.36
CA LEU A 291 24.12 4.06 -4.89
C LEU A 291 24.23 4.05 -3.35
N MET A 292 23.09 3.94 -2.66
CA MET A 292 23.07 3.86 -1.20
C MET A 292 23.94 2.71 -0.66
N LEU A 293 23.88 1.53 -1.29
CA LEU A 293 24.70 0.38 -0.90
C LEU A 293 26.19 0.64 -1.09
N LEU A 294 26.59 1.23 -2.23
CA LEU A 294 27.98 1.58 -2.50
C LEU A 294 28.50 2.63 -1.51
N CYS A 295 27.71 3.68 -1.25
CA CYS A 295 28.07 4.74 -0.30
C CYS A 295 28.06 4.28 1.17
N ASN A 296 27.42 3.16 1.51
CA ASN A 296 27.48 2.59 2.87
C ASN A 296 28.81 1.85 3.14
N SER A 297 29.54 1.47 2.09
CA SER A 297 30.81 0.75 2.20
C SER A 297 32.05 1.63 2.03
N VAL A 298 31.86 2.95 1.87
CA VAL A 298 32.91 3.92 1.50
C VAL A 298 33.08 4.95 2.61
#